data_AF-A0A2V9WS32-F1
#
_entry.id   AF-A0A2V9WS32-F1
#
_cell.length_a   1.000
_cell.length_b   1.000
_cell.length_c   1.000
_cell.angle_alpha   90.00
_cell.angle_beta   90.00
_cell.angle_gamma   90.00
#
_symmetry.space_group_name_H-M   'P 1'
#
loop_
_entity.id
_entity.type
_entity.pdbx_description
1 polymer ?
#
loop_
_entity_poly.entity_id
_entity_poly.type
_entity_poly.pdbx_seq_one_letter_code
_entity_poly.pdbx_strand_id
1 'polypeptide(L)'
;MPHKNRDILEILRFELKFLEDGGYGRSPHAPWRAPNVFEDSPSCLNFNDSARPHPCSECLLTQLVPPELRKQEVPCRFIPLNDEGQTVDSLYRHGTQIEVEEALRDWLKREIVRLETEEHREDSERTLLLSGAAHTEPQVPVVKS
;
A
#
# COMPACT_ATOMS: atom_id res chain seq x y z
N MET A 1 9.24 -14.04 2.12
CA MET A 1 9.90 -13.14 1.16
C MET A 1 9.61 -11.73 1.63
N PRO A 2 10.59 -10.84 1.87
CA PRO A 2 10.25 -9.45 2.14
C PRO A 2 9.67 -8.83 0.87
N HIS A 3 8.41 -8.40 0.94
CA HIS A 3 7.80 -7.63 -0.14
C HIS A 3 8.52 -6.29 -0.24
N LYS A 4 8.89 -5.88 -1.46
CA LYS A 4 9.59 -4.61 -1.67
C LYS A 4 8.57 -3.48 -1.75
N ASN A 5 8.97 -2.23 -1.48
CA ASN A 5 7.99 -1.15 -1.63
C ASN A 5 7.51 -1.03 -3.07
N ARG A 6 8.30 -1.48 -4.05
CA ARG A 6 7.88 -1.64 -5.45
C ARG A 6 6.59 -2.44 -5.62
N ASP A 7 6.42 -3.55 -4.91
CA ASP A 7 5.25 -4.44 -5.08
C ASP A 7 3.98 -3.76 -4.55
N ILE A 8 4.10 -3.02 -3.42
CA ILE A 8 2.97 -2.25 -2.90
C ILE A 8 2.69 -0.99 -3.73
N LEU A 9 3.72 -0.33 -4.27
CA LEU A 9 3.58 0.80 -5.17
C LEU A 9 2.76 0.44 -6.41
N GLU A 10 2.96 -0.75 -6.97
CA GLU A 10 2.17 -1.24 -8.10
C GLU A 10 0.67 -1.33 -7.75
N ILE A 11 0.35 -1.90 -6.59
CA ILE A 11 -1.03 -1.98 -6.10
C ILE A 11 -1.62 -0.59 -5.84
N LEU A 12 -0.90 0.30 -5.14
CA LEU A 12 -1.45 1.63 -4.82
C LEU A 12 -1.67 2.48 -6.08
N ARG A 13 -0.79 2.39 -7.08
CA ARG A 13 -1.02 3.06 -8.38
C ARG A 13 -2.22 2.49 -9.10
N PHE A 14 -2.40 1.18 -9.07
CA PHE A 14 -3.59 0.53 -9.63
C PHE A 14 -4.85 1.02 -8.92
N GLU A 15 -4.87 1.03 -7.59
CA GLU A 15 -5.99 1.54 -6.79
C GLU A 15 -6.32 3.00 -7.11
N LEU A 16 -5.30 3.86 -7.22
CA LEU A 16 -5.50 5.27 -7.56
C LEU A 16 -6.14 5.41 -8.93
N LYS A 17 -5.64 4.68 -9.92
CA LYS A 17 -6.21 4.69 -11.26
C LYS A 17 -7.64 4.17 -11.26
N PHE A 18 -7.91 3.05 -10.58
CA PHE A 18 -9.25 2.47 -10.48
C PHE A 18 -10.25 3.45 -9.86
N LEU A 19 -9.85 4.13 -8.79
CA LEU A 19 -10.63 5.19 -8.16
C LEU A 19 -10.87 6.37 -9.11
N GLU A 20 -9.84 6.87 -9.78
CA GLU A 20 -9.94 8.02 -10.69
C GLU A 20 -10.77 7.72 -11.94
N ASP A 21 -10.77 6.47 -12.40
CA ASP A 21 -11.60 5.96 -13.49
C ASP A 21 -13.06 5.67 -13.03
N GLY A 22 -13.40 5.94 -11.75
CA GLY A 22 -14.75 5.83 -11.21
C GLY A 22 -15.14 4.43 -10.71
N GLY A 23 -14.16 3.56 -10.46
CA GLY A 23 -14.37 2.17 -10.06
C GLY A 23 -15.12 1.99 -8.74
N TYR A 24 -15.07 2.98 -7.85
CA TYR A 24 -15.85 3.03 -6.61
C TYR A 24 -17.10 3.92 -6.70
N GLY A 25 -17.50 4.33 -7.90
CA GLY A 25 -18.78 4.98 -8.10
C GLY A 25 -19.95 4.03 -7.84
N ARG A 26 -21.19 4.57 -7.76
CA ARG A 26 -22.38 3.72 -7.67
C ARG A 26 -22.47 2.79 -8.87
N SER A 27 -22.36 1.49 -8.62
CA SER A 27 -22.56 0.47 -9.65
C SER A 27 -24.02 0.47 -10.12
N PRO A 28 -24.28 0.57 -11.45
CA PRO A 28 -25.62 0.38 -11.99
C PRO A 28 -26.16 -1.04 -11.74
N HIS A 29 -25.27 -2.01 -11.54
CA HIS A 29 -25.62 -3.42 -11.29
C HIS A 29 -25.87 -3.73 -9.81
N ALA A 30 -25.45 -2.85 -8.90
CA ALA A 30 -25.68 -2.99 -7.46
C ALA A 30 -26.00 -1.65 -6.78
N PRO A 31 -27.07 -0.94 -7.19
CA PRO A 31 -27.38 0.40 -6.67
C PRO A 31 -27.81 0.40 -5.20
N TRP A 32 -28.15 -0.76 -4.64
CA TRP A 32 -28.63 -0.92 -3.26
C TRP A 32 -27.49 -0.96 -2.22
N ARG A 33 -26.23 -1.00 -2.65
CA ARG A 33 -25.07 -1.15 -1.78
C ARG A 33 -24.02 -0.09 -2.12
N ALA A 34 -23.45 0.52 -1.07
CA ALA A 34 -22.26 1.34 -1.22
C ALA A 34 -21.05 0.45 -1.57
N PRO A 35 -20.15 0.89 -2.45
CA PRO A 35 -18.97 0.12 -2.81
C PRO A 35 -17.98 0.03 -1.64
N ASN A 36 -17.41 -1.15 -1.45
CA ASN A 36 -16.35 -1.37 -0.48
C ASN A 36 -14.99 -1.07 -1.14
N VAL A 37 -14.39 0.05 -0.78
CA VAL A 37 -13.01 0.43 -0.99
C VAL A 37 -12.09 -0.73 -0.62
N PHE A 38 -11.13 -0.98 -1.51
CA PHE A 38 -10.23 -2.12 -1.54
C PHE A 38 -10.88 -3.47 -1.79
N GLU A 39 -12.03 -3.81 -1.19
CA GLU A 39 -12.66 -5.13 -1.38
C GLU A 39 -13.31 -5.32 -2.76
N ASP A 40 -13.92 -4.26 -3.31
CA ASP A 40 -14.52 -4.24 -4.65
C ASP A 40 -13.47 -3.88 -5.73
N SER A 41 -12.19 -3.79 -5.38
CA SER A 41 -11.12 -3.62 -6.35
C SER A 41 -10.70 -4.96 -6.95
N PRO A 42 -10.38 -5.01 -8.26
CA PRO A 42 -9.72 -6.16 -8.87
C PRO A 42 -8.35 -6.52 -8.26
N SER A 43 -7.73 -5.63 -7.47
CA SER A 43 -6.49 -5.95 -6.74
C SER A 43 -6.73 -6.82 -5.49
N CYS A 44 -7.98 -6.89 -5.02
CA CYS A 44 -8.35 -7.71 -3.87
C CYS A 44 -8.23 -9.20 -4.22
N LEU A 45 -7.52 -9.95 -3.37
CA LEU A 45 -7.46 -11.42 -3.50
C LEU A 45 -8.85 -12.09 -3.41
N ASN A 46 -9.80 -11.38 -2.80
CA ASN A 46 -11.17 -11.80 -2.58
C ASN A 46 -12.14 -10.96 -3.44
N PHE A 47 -11.69 -10.40 -4.57
CA PHE A 47 -12.56 -9.68 -5.49
C PHE A 47 -13.69 -10.59 -6.00
N ASN A 48 -14.90 -10.03 -6.17
CA ASN A 48 -16.08 -10.73 -6.68
C ASN A 48 -16.53 -11.94 -5.84
N ASP A 49 -16.36 -11.82 -4.52
CA ASP A 49 -16.37 -12.94 -3.61
C ASP A 49 -17.71 -13.68 -3.46
N SER A 50 -17.67 -15.00 -3.27
CA SER A 50 -18.82 -15.78 -2.80
C SER A 50 -18.65 -16.45 -1.42
N ALA A 51 -17.51 -16.35 -0.72
CA ALA A 51 -17.38 -16.60 0.73
C ALA A 51 -15.94 -16.46 1.30
N ARG A 52 -14.99 -15.84 0.60
CA ARG A 52 -13.62 -15.50 1.04
C ARG A 52 -12.66 -16.67 1.10
N PRO A 53 -12.19 -17.16 -0.07
CA PRO A 53 -11.26 -18.28 -0.15
C PRO A 53 -9.83 -17.94 0.29
N HIS A 54 -9.42 -16.66 0.31
CA HIS A 54 -8.05 -16.25 0.64
C HIS A 54 -7.98 -15.45 1.95
N PRO A 55 -7.04 -15.78 2.86
CA PRO A 55 -6.84 -14.99 4.07
C PRO A 55 -6.23 -13.63 3.73
N CYS A 56 -6.81 -12.55 4.26
CA CYS A 56 -6.31 -11.19 4.01
C CYS A 56 -4.87 -10.95 4.51
N SER A 57 -4.33 -11.80 5.39
CA SER A 57 -2.92 -11.74 5.79
C SER A 57 -1.94 -11.96 4.64
N GLU A 58 -2.38 -12.53 3.52
CA GLU A 58 -1.58 -12.70 2.30
C GLU A 58 -1.64 -11.48 1.37
N CYS A 59 -2.57 -10.54 1.61
CA CYS A 59 -2.68 -9.31 0.83
C CYS A 59 -1.60 -8.31 1.25
N LEU A 60 -0.92 -7.71 0.27
CA LEU A 60 0.12 -6.70 0.53
C LEU A 60 -0.40 -5.47 1.27
N LEU A 61 -1.68 -5.10 1.07
CA LEU A 61 -2.28 -3.96 1.76
C LEU A 61 -2.31 -4.13 3.28
N THR A 62 -2.26 -5.36 3.79
CA THR A 62 -2.23 -5.64 5.25
C THR A 62 -1.01 -5.02 5.94
N GLN A 63 0.09 -4.75 5.22
CA GLN A 63 1.26 -4.10 5.82
C GLN A 63 1.00 -2.62 6.17
N LEU A 64 0.06 -1.97 5.47
CA LEU A 64 -0.36 -0.59 5.73
C LEU A 64 -1.39 -0.48 6.87
N VAL A 65 -1.89 -1.61 7.36
CA VAL A 65 -2.81 -1.68 8.49
C VAL A 65 -1.99 -1.61 9.79
N PRO A 66 -2.44 -0.82 10.79
CA PRO A 66 -1.85 -0.81 12.13
C PRO A 66 -1.73 -2.24 12.71
N PRO A 67 -0.58 -2.63 13.28
CA PRO A 67 -0.30 -4.01 13.69
C PRO A 67 -1.39 -4.70 14.54
N GLU A 68 -2.09 -3.92 15.35
CA GLU A 68 -3.12 -4.32 16.31
C GLU A 68 -4.42 -4.71 15.58
N LEU A 69 -4.65 -4.12 14.41
CA LEU A 69 -5.86 -4.28 13.60
C LEU A 69 -5.68 -5.28 12.45
N ARG A 70 -4.46 -5.79 12.22
CA ARG A 70 -4.18 -6.80 11.16
C ARG A 70 -4.93 -8.12 11.33
N LYS A 71 -5.39 -8.43 12.54
CA LYS A 71 -6.15 -9.66 12.86
C LYS A 71 -7.67 -9.51 12.65
N GLN A 72 -8.13 -8.33 12.26
CA GLN A 72 -9.54 -8.12 11.93
C GLN A 72 -9.94 -8.95 10.72
N GLU A 73 -11.23 -9.26 10.61
CA GLU A 73 -11.76 -10.06 9.52
C GLU A 73 -11.51 -9.42 8.15
N VAL A 74 -11.64 -8.09 8.04
CA VAL A 74 -11.35 -7.30 6.84
C VAL A 74 -10.34 -6.21 7.20
N PRO A 75 -9.04 -6.53 7.27
CA PRO A 75 -8.04 -5.62 7.84
C PRO A 75 -7.81 -4.36 6.98
N CYS A 76 -7.97 -4.45 5.66
CA CYS A 76 -7.79 -3.30 4.76
C CYS A 76 -8.75 -2.13 5.03
N ARG A 77 -9.89 -2.36 5.70
CA ARG A 77 -10.78 -1.27 6.14
C ARG A 77 -10.19 -0.39 7.25
N PHE A 78 -9.14 -0.86 7.91
CA PHE A 78 -8.50 -0.17 9.03
C PHE A 78 -7.23 0.57 8.61
N ILE A 79 -6.97 0.71 7.32
CA ILE A 79 -5.92 1.59 6.81
C ILE A 79 -6.30 3.05 7.13
N PRO A 80 -5.46 3.80 7.87
CA PRO A 80 -5.68 5.22 8.12
C PRO A 80 -5.46 6.02 6.85
N LEU A 81 -6.43 6.85 6.48
CA LEU A 81 -6.38 7.65 5.25
C LEU A 81 -5.86 9.08 5.50
N ASN A 82 -5.82 9.56 6.73
CA ASN A 82 -5.38 10.92 7.05
C ASN A 82 -4.71 11.03 8.42
N ASP A 83 -4.20 12.22 8.72
CA ASP A 83 -3.44 12.54 9.94
C ASP A 83 -4.31 12.49 11.21
N GLU A 84 -5.64 12.54 11.06
CA GLU A 84 -6.59 12.34 12.16
C GLU A 84 -6.79 10.86 12.51
N GLY A 85 -6.20 9.95 11.73
CA GLY A 85 -6.34 8.51 11.91
C GLY A 85 -7.67 7.94 11.43
N GLN A 86 -8.45 8.70 10.65
CA GLN A 86 -9.69 8.19 10.09
C GLN A 86 -9.38 7.05 9.13
N THR A 87 -10.03 5.91 9.34
CA THR A 87 -9.94 4.72 8.48
C THR A 87 -11.11 4.63 7.52
N VAL A 88 -11.00 3.77 6.50
CA VAL A 88 -12.13 3.41 5.63
C VAL A 88 -13.36 2.99 6.46
N ASP A 89 -13.18 2.14 7.48
CA ASP A 89 -14.27 1.72 8.38
C ASP A 89 -14.91 2.91 9.10
N SER A 90 -14.11 3.84 9.62
CA SER A 90 -14.64 5.02 10.32
C SER A 90 -15.39 5.97 9.39
N LEU A 91 -14.92 6.12 8.15
CA LEU A 91 -15.55 6.96 7.14
C LEU A 91 -16.84 6.33 6.63
N TYR A 92 -16.96 5.00 6.57
CA TYR A 92 -18.24 4.34 6.28
C TYR A 92 -19.33 4.56 7.32
N ARG A 93 -18.94 4.78 8.57
CA ARG A 93 -19.91 5.01 9.65
C ARG A 93 -20.42 6.44 9.70
N HIS A 94 -19.59 7.41 9.31
CA HIS A 94 -19.86 8.83 9.59
C HIS A 94 -19.78 9.75 8.37
N GLY A 95 -19.17 9.30 7.28
CA GLY A 95 -18.97 10.07 6.06
C GLY A 95 -19.86 9.64 4.89
N THR A 96 -19.81 10.45 3.84
CA THR A 96 -20.43 10.21 2.55
C THR A 96 -19.47 9.45 1.63
N GLN A 97 -20.02 8.86 0.57
CA GLN A 97 -19.20 8.19 -0.47
C GLN A 97 -18.16 9.15 -1.08
N ILE A 98 -18.54 10.42 -1.29
CA ILE A 98 -17.64 11.44 -1.82
C ILE A 98 -16.47 11.67 -0.87
N GLU A 99 -16.75 11.85 0.43
CA GLU A 99 -15.70 12.04 1.45
C GLU A 99 -14.78 10.81 1.56
N VAL A 100 -15.32 9.59 1.43
CA VAL A 100 -14.52 8.35 1.38
C VAL A 100 -13.58 8.37 0.17
N GLU A 101 -14.10 8.68 -1.02
CA GLU A 101 -13.31 8.71 -2.26
C GLU A 101 -12.27 9.82 -2.27
N GLU A 102 -12.58 11.00 -1.73
CA GLU A 102 -11.64 12.12 -1.58
C GLU A 102 -10.52 11.75 -0.60
N ALA A 103 -10.86 11.27 0.59
CA ALA A 103 -9.88 10.84 1.58
C ALA A 103 -8.98 9.72 1.04
N LEU A 104 -9.55 8.76 0.32
CA LEU A 104 -8.80 7.67 -0.31
C LEU A 104 -7.87 8.18 -1.41
N ARG A 105 -8.35 9.07 -2.29
CA ARG A 105 -7.54 9.65 -3.38
C ARG A 105 -6.33 10.39 -2.84
N ASP A 106 -6.57 11.24 -1.86
CA ASP A 106 -5.53 12.05 -1.25
C ASP A 106 -4.51 11.20 -0.50
N TRP A 107 -4.99 10.17 0.22
CA TRP A 107 -4.14 9.19 0.86
C TRP A 107 -3.27 8.43 -0.15
N LEU A 108 -3.87 7.87 -1.21
CA LEU A 108 -3.15 7.12 -2.24
C LEU A 108 -2.04 7.97 -2.88
N LYS A 109 -2.32 9.23 -3.21
CA LYS A 109 -1.32 10.16 -3.76
C LYS A 109 -0.17 10.40 -2.79
N ARG A 110 -0.46 10.70 -1.52
CA ARG A 110 0.57 10.92 -0.51
C ARG A 110 1.41 9.67 -0.26
N GLU A 111 0.76 8.52 -0.13
CA GLU A 111 1.43 7.27 0.22
C GLU A 111 2.31 6.75 -0.92
N ILE A 112 1.87 6.90 -2.17
CA ILE A 112 2.70 6.61 -3.35
C ILE A 112 3.98 7.46 -3.32
N VAL A 113 3.86 8.78 -3.12
CA VAL A 113 5.02 9.69 -3.07
C VAL A 113 5.97 9.31 -1.93
N ARG A 114 5.43 8.96 -0.75
CA ARG A 114 6.22 8.51 0.40
C ARG A 114 7.05 7.27 0.06
N LEU A 115 6.41 6.24 -0.48
CA LEU A 115 7.05 4.97 -0.83
C LEU A 115 8.05 5.12 -1.98
N GLU A 116 7.75 5.95 -2.99
CA GLU A 116 8.72 6.27 -4.06
C GLU A 116 9.98 6.93 -3.49
N THR A 117 9.81 7.89 -2.58
CA THR A 117 10.92 8.58 -1.93
C THR A 117 11.79 7.60 -1.12
N GLU A 118 11.16 6.65 -0.43
CA GLU A 118 11.86 5.62 0.33
C GLU A 118 12.65 4.67 -0.57
N GLU A 119 12.08 4.17 -1.67
CA GLU A 119 12.80 3.33 -2.64
C GLU A 119 14.00 4.07 -3.23
N HIS A 120 13.83 5.33 -3.64
CA HIS A 120 14.94 6.14 -4.17
C HIS A 120 16.05 6.34 -3.14
N ARG A 121 15.70 6.53 -1.86
CA ARG A 121 16.68 6.67 -0.78
C ARG A 121 17.43 5.36 -0.54
N GLU A 122 16.72 4.24 -0.48
CA GLU A 122 17.33 2.91 -0.31
C GLU A 122 18.25 2.53 -1.47
N ASP A 123 17.86 2.83 -2.70
CA ASP A 123 18.69 2.59 -3.89
C ASP A 123 19.94 3.48 -3.91
N SER A 124 19.81 4.74 -3.48
CA SER A 124 20.93 5.67 -3.35
C SER A 124 21.93 5.20 -2.29
N GLU A 125 21.46 4.82 -1.10
CA GLU A 125 22.28 4.27 -0.02
C GLU A 125 22.97 2.97 -0.43
N ARG A 126 22.25 2.06 -1.10
CA ARG A 126 22.79 0.81 -1.63
C ARG A 126 23.90 1.05 -2.66
N THR A 127 23.70 2.02 -3.55
CA THR A 127 24.70 2.40 -4.57
C THR A 127 25.97 2.96 -3.92
N LEU A 128 25.81 3.82 -2.91
CA LEU A 128 26.94 4.38 -2.14
C LEU A 128 27.73 3.30 -1.41
N LEU A 129 27.05 2.35 -0.74
CA LEU A 129 27.71 1.22 -0.06
C LEU A 129 28.49 0.32 -1.03
N LEU A 130 27.93 0.01 -2.20
CA LEU A 130 28.61 -0.78 -3.23
C LEU A 130 29.83 -0.05 -3.81
N SER A 131 29.75 1.27 -4.00
CA SER A 131 30.87 2.08 -4.49
C SER A 131 32.00 2.27 -3.48
N GLY A 132 31.68 2.35 -2.18
CA GLY A 132 32.65 2.48 -1.09
C GLY A 132 33.43 1.19 -0.81
N ALA A 133 32.82 0.02 -1.02
CA ALA A 133 33.48 -1.28 -0.86
C ALA A 133 34.58 -1.55 -1.92
N ALA A 134 34.60 -0.81 -3.04
CA ALA A 134 35.57 -0.99 -4.11
C ALA A 134 36.97 -0.40 -3.85
N HIS A 135 37.19 0.30 -2.72
CA HIS A 135 38.43 1.05 -2.45
C HIS A 135 39.31 0.48 -1.32
N THR A 136 39.03 -0.71 -0.77
CA THR A 136 39.93 -1.32 0.22
C THR A 136 40.81 -2.38 -0.46
N GLU A 137 41.78 -1.90 -1.24
CA GLU A 137 42.90 -2.74 -1.67
C GLU A 137 43.81 -2.98 -0.44
N PRO A 138 44.06 -4.24 -0.02
CA PRO A 138 44.90 -4.50 1.13
C PRO A 138 46.35 -4.16 0.76
N GLN A 139 46.89 -3.08 1.33
CA GLN A 139 48.33 -2.82 1.29
C GLN A 139 49.05 -3.95 2.01
N VAL A 140 49.59 -4.90 1.23
CA VAL A 140 50.51 -5.92 1.72
C VAL A 140 51.80 -5.22 2.12
N PRO A 141 52.25 -5.31 3.39
CA PRO A 141 53.51 -4.71 3.78
C PRO A 141 54.66 -5.48 3.12
N VAL A 142 55.41 -4.78 2.27
CA VAL A 142 56.67 -5.27 1.70
C VAL A 142 57.69 -5.37 2.82
N VAL A 143 57.88 -6.57 3.37
CA VAL A 143 59.00 -6.90 4.24
C VAL A 143 60.26 -6.93 3.38
N LYS A 144 61.17 -5.97 3.61
CA LYS A 144 62.54 -6.02 3.09
C LYS A 144 63.42 -6.77 4.10
N SER A 145 64.15 -7.78 3.63
CA SER A 145 65.29 -8.41 4.31
C SER A 145 66.37 -8.69 3.29
#